data_AF-A0A2T6SKI3-F1
#
_entry.id   AF-A0A2T6SKI3-F1
#
_cell.length_a   1.000
_cell.length_b   1.000
_cell.length_c   1.000
_cell.angle_alpha   90.00
_cell.angle_beta   90.00
_cell.angle_gamma   90.00
#
_symmetry.space_group_name_H-M   'P 1'
#
loop_
_entity.id
_entity.type
_entity.pdbx_description
1 polymer ?
#
loop_
_entity_poly.entity_id
_entity_poly.type
_entity_poly.pdbx_seq_one_letter_code
_entity_poly.pdbx_strand_id
1 'polypeptide(L)'
;MKQLFLIIGAPGSGKTTDAELIAKNNSETIAHFSTGDLLRAESAKKTERGLLIEKFTSQGELVPLEIVVETILSAIKSSSKGIILIDGYPRSVEQMQALDKELNAQNEVILTSVIEVEVSENTAKERVLGRSRGADDNEVVFHNRMRVFLDPLGEIQNFYKNKKVYKAINGERSIEEIVHEMQKYILSFAN
;
A
#
# COMPACT_ATOMS: atom_id res chain seq x y z
N MET A 1 19.42 -7.54 -6.61
CA MET A 1 18.51 -7.45 -5.44
C MET A 1 17.50 -6.36 -5.73
N LYS A 2 16.20 -6.62 -5.56
CA LYS A 2 15.14 -5.62 -5.76
C LYS A 2 14.99 -4.76 -4.52
N GLN A 3 14.82 -3.46 -4.71
CA GLN A 3 14.49 -2.51 -3.64
C GLN A 3 12.98 -2.41 -3.51
N LEU A 4 12.45 -2.77 -2.35
CA LEU A 4 11.03 -2.70 -2.03
C LEU A 4 10.73 -1.45 -1.22
N PHE A 5 9.73 -0.70 -1.65
CA PHE A 5 9.13 0.40 -0.91
C PHE A 5 7.67 0.07 -0.66
N LEU A 6 7.25 0.17 0.60
CA LEU A 6 5.84 0.07 0.96
C LEU A 6 5.29 1.48 1.12
N ILE A 7 4.10 1.73 0.57
CA ILE A 7 3.41 3.01 0.66
C ILE A 7 2.11 2.81 1.44
N ILE A 8 2.08 3.32 2.66
CA ILE A 8 0.94 3.24 3.56
C ILE A 8 0.28 4.61 3.70
N GLY A 9 -0.97 4.62 4.13
CA GLY A 9 -1.72 5.84 4.34
C GLY A 9 -3.22 5.54 4.41
N ALA A 10 -3.93 6.44 5.07
CA ALA A 10 -5.36 6.35 5.28
C ALA A 10 -6.13 6.17 3.96
N PRO A 11 -7.33 5.54 3.96
CA PRO A 11 -8.22 5.62 2.82
C PRO A 11 -8.46 7.10 2.46
N GLY A 12 -8.22 7.47 1.20
CA GLY A 12 -8.32 8.87 0.78
C GLY A 12 -7.01 9.66 0.78
N SER A 13 -5.92 9.14 1.34
CA SER A 13 -4.61 9.82 1.43
C SER A 13 -4.01 10.26 0.09
N GLY A 14 -4.27 9.53 -1.00
CA GLY A 14 -3.64 9.80 -2.31
C GLY A 14 -2.52 8.81 -2.67
N LYS A 15 -2.09 7.97 -1.73
CA LYS A 15 -0.95 7.03 -1.87
C LYS A 15 -0.90 6.24 -3.17
N THR A 16 -2.04 5.78 -3.68
CA THR A 16 -2.12 4.98 -4.92
C THR A 16 -1.84 5.87 -6.13
N THR A 17 -2.45 7.06 -6.17
CA THR A 17 -2.19 8.07 -7.21
C THR A 17 -0.73 8.51 -7.21
N ASP A 18 -0.15 8.74 -6.03
CA ASP A 18 1.26 9.11 -5.90
C ASP A 18 2.17 8.00 -6.49
N ALA A 19 1.94 6.76 -6.07
CA ALA A 19 2.72 5.60 -6.51
C ALA A 19 2.60 5.33 -8.02
N GLU A 20 1.40 5.45 -8.58
CA GLU A 20 1.14 5.31 -10.02
C GLU A 20 1.89 6.37 -10.83
N LEU A 21 1.82 7.63 -10.41
CA LEU A 21 2.52 8.72 -11.09
C LEU A 21 4.04 8.54 -11.02
N ILE A 22 4.59 8.14 -9.86
CA ILE A 22 6.01 7.86 -9.71
C ILE A 22 6.46 6.72 -10.62
N ALA A 23 5.72 5.61 -10.66
CA ALA A 23 6.04 4.48 -11.53
C ALA A 23 5.92 4.84 -13.01
N LYS A 24 4.93 5.65 -13.38
CA LYS A 24 4.77 6.17 -14.76
C LYS A 24 5.94 7.07 -15.16
N ASN A 25 6.37 7.97 -14.28
CA ASN A 25 7.51 8.87 -14.53
C ASN A 25 8.85 8.12 -14.65
N ASN A 26 8.93 6.88 -14.16
CA ASN A 26 10.15 6.08 -14.10
C ASN A 26 9.89 4.66 -14.64
N SER A 27 9.21 4.56 -15.79
CA SER A 27 8.68 3.31 -16.34
C SER A 27 9.74 2.22 -16.56
N GLU A 28 10.99 2.59 -16.76
CA GLU A 28 12.09 1.65 -17.01
C GLU A 28 12.63 0.99 -15.73
N THR A 29 12.48 1.65 -14.58
CA THR A 29 13.18 1.24 -13.34
C THR A 29 12.24 0.95 -12.16
N ILE A 30 11.03 1.52 -12.17
CA ILE A 30 10.07 1.43 -11.06
C ILE A 30 8.81 0.67 -11.50
N ALA A 31 8.44 -0.38 -10.76
CA ALA A 31 7.13 -1.02 -10.84
C ALA A 31 6.26 -0.57 -9.68
N HIS A 32 4.96 -0.43 -9.91
CA HIS A 32 3.98 -0.19 -8.87
C HIS A 32 2.94 -1.31 -8.87
N PHE A 33 2.57 -1.74 -7.67
CA PHE A 33 1.50 -2.68 -7.44
C PHE A 33 0.60 -2.17 -6.31
N SER A 34 -0.69 -2.01 -6.62
CA SER A 34 -1.72 -1.77 -5.61
C SER A 34 -2.21 -3.09 -5.07
N THR A 35 -2.11 -3.29 -3.75
CA THR A 35 -2.58 -4.51 -3.09
C THR A 35 -4.07 -4.74 -3.36
N GLY A 36 -4.86 -3.65 -3.39
CA GLY A 36 -6.28 -3.72 -3.70
C GLY A 36 -6.55 -4.17 -5.13
N ASP A 37 -5.76 -3.70 -6.10
CA ASP A 37 -5.92 -4.08 -7.51
C ASP A 37 -5.43 -5.50 -7.79
N LEU A 38 -4.34 -5.93 -7.15
CA LEU A 38 -3.89 -7.33 -7.22
C LEU A 38 -4.98 -8.30 -6.73
N LEU A 39 -5.59 -8.00 -5.57
CA LEU A 39 -6.66 -8.82 -5.02
C LEU A 39 -7.93 -8.76 -5.87
N ARG A 40 -8.31 -7.60 -6.40
CA ARG A 40 -9.46 -7.47 -7.33
C ARG A 40 -9.23 -8.24 -8.63
N ALA A 41 -8.02 -8.20 -9.19
CA ALA A 41 -7.67 -8.96 -10.38
C ALA A 41 -7.77 -10.47 -10.12
N GLU A 42 -7.40 -10.93 -8.92
CA GLU A 42 -7.55 -12.33 -8.52
C GLU A 42 -9.01 -12.73 -8.35
N SER A 43 -9.82 -11.86 -7.72
CA SER A 43 -11.27 -12.03 -7.59
C SER A 43 -11.96 -12.15 -8.95
N ALA A 44 -11.57 -11.33 -9.93
CA ALA A 44 -12.13 -11.34 -11.27
C ALA A 44 -11.96 -12.68 -12.02
N LYS A 45 -11.01 -13.53 -11.61
CA LYS A 45 -10.81 -14.88 -12.17
C LYS A 45 -11.91 -15.87 -11.77
N LYS A 46 -12.76 -15.54 -10.79
CA LYS A 46 -13.89 -16.36 -10.30
C LYS A 46 -13.50 -17.79 -9.88
N THR A 47 -12.26 -17.98 -9.45
CA THR A 47 -11.80 -19.22 -8.80
C THR A 47 -12.33 -19.28 -7.36
N GLU A 48 -12.20 -20.42 -6.67
CA GLU A 48 -12.55 -20.51 -5.25
C GLU A 48 -11.81 -19.46 -4.39
N ARG A 49 -10.49 -19.31 -4.63
CA ARG A 49 -9.68 -18.24 -4.04
C ARG A 49 -10.22 -16.85 -4.40
N GLY A 50 -10.60 -16.63 -5.65
CA GLY A 50 -11.14 -15.36 -6.12
C GLY A 50 -12.46 -14.97 -5.46
N LEU A 51 -13.39 -15.92 -5.31
CA LEU A 51 -14.67 -15.72 -4.63
C LEU A 51 -14.48 -15.43 -3.14
N LEU A 52 -13.52 -16.09 -2.49
CA LEU A 52 -13.16 -15.79 -1.10
C LEU A 52 -12.63 -14.36 -0.95
N ILE A 53 -11.75 -13.91 -1.85
CA ILE A 53 -11.23 -12.55 -1.86
C ILE A 53 -12.35 -11.52 -2.05
N GLU A 54 -13.30 -11.78 -2.96
CA GLU A 54 -14.44 -10.90 -3.24
C GLU A 54 -15.29 -10.66 -1.99
N LYS A 55 -15.56 -11.74 -1.24
CA LYS A 55 -16.34 -11.68 0.00
C LYS A 55 -15.77 -10.68 1.01
N PHE A 56 -14.47 -10.72 1.28
CA PHE A 56 -13.84 -9.82 2.25
C PHE A 56 -13.68 -8.39 1.69
N THR A 57 -13.24 -8.27 0.42
CA THR A 57 -12.93 -6.96 -0.16
C THR A 57 -14.16 -6.08 -0.37
N SER A 58 -15.31 -6.67 -0.73
CA SER A 58 -16.59 -5.96 -0.88
C SER A 58 -17.11 -5.35 0.44
N GLN A 59 -16.79 -5.98 1.57
CA GLN A 59 -17.17 -5.52 2.92
C GLN A 59 -16.13 -4.57 3.56
N GLY A 60 -15.01 -4.32 2.87
CA GLY A 60 -13.90 -3.54 3.42
C GLY A 60 -13.11 -4.27 4.50
N GLU A 61 -13.21 -5.59 4.56
CA GLU A 61 -12.48 -6.45 5.50
C GLU A 61 -11.13 -6.89 4.95
N LEU A 62 -10.32 -7.51 5.81
CA LEU A 62 -9.03 -8.07 5.45
C LEU A 62 -9.21 -9.47 4.84
N VAL A 63 -8.59 -9.67 3.68
CA VAL A 63 -8.42 -11.00 3.07
C VAL A 63 -7.48 -11.85 3.95
N PRO A 64 -7.65 -13.18 4.01
CA PRO A 64 -6.78 -14.07 4.77
C PRO A 64 -5.29 -13.83 4.52
N LEU A 65 -4.50 -13.90 5.60
CA LEU A 65 -3.10 -13.51 5.65
C LEU A 65 -2.26 -14.17 4.56
N GLU A 66 -2.36 -15.49 4.42
CA GLU A 66 -1.57 -16.30 3.49
C GLU A 66 -1.83 -15.87 2.04
N ILE A 67 -3.10 -15.62 1.70
CA ILE A 67 -3.50 -15.18 0.36
C ILE A 67 -2.87 -13.81 0.04
N VAL A 68 -2.87 -12.88 1.00
CA VAL A 68 -2.31 -11.54 0.79
C VAL A 68 -0.79 -11.62 0.63
N VAL A 69 -0.10 -12.31 1.52
CA VAL A 69 1.37 -12.45 1.49
C VAL A 69 1.83 -13.10 0.19
N GLU A 70 1.21 -14.20 -0.23
CA GLU A 70 1.52 -14.85 -1.50
C GLU A 70 1.32 -13.92 -2.70
N THR A 71 0.22 -13.16 -2.70
CA THR A 71 -0.11 -12.21 -3.77
C THR A 71 0.98 -11.14 -3.89
N ILE A 72 1.43 -10.60 -2.76
CA ILE A 72 2.50 -9.60 -2.70
C ILE A 72 3.84 -10.17 -3.16
N LEU A 73 4.24 -11.34 -2.66
CA LEU A 73 5.50 -11.98 -3.05
C LEU A 73 5.52 -12.32 -4.55
N SER A 74 4.39 -12.80 -5.08
CA SER A 74 4.25 -13.09 -6.51
C SER A 74 4.39 -11.82 -7.37
N ALA A 75 3.82 -10.69 -6.93
CA ALA A 75 3.96 -9.41 -7.63
C ALA A 75 5.41 -8.89 -7.61
N ILE A 76 6.09 -8.99 -6.46
CA ILE A 76 7.51 -8.63 -6.35
C ILE A 76 8.35 -9.50 -7.30
N LYS A 77 8.10 -10.81 -7.31
CA LYS A 77 8.86 -11.77 -8.13
C LYS A 77 8.65 -11.57 -9.63
N SER A 78 7.41 -11.31 -10.07
CA SER A 78 7.07 -11.19 -11.49
C SER A 78 7.63 -9.93 -12.16
N SER A 79 7.90 -8.87 -11.40
CA SER A 79 8.50 -7.65 -11.93
C SER A 79 9.94 -7.87 -12.38
N SER A 80 10.31 -7.39 -13.57
CA SER A 80 11.71 -7.29 -14.02
C SER A 80 12.43 -6.04 -13.49
N LYS A 81 11.70 -5.11 -12.87
CA LYS A 81 12.22 -3.81 -12.46
C LYS A 81 12.96 -3.88 -11.12
N GLY A 82 13.97 -3.02 -10.96
CA GLY A 82 14.84 -2.99 -9.78
C GLY A 82 14.18 -2.38 -8.55
N ILE A 83 13.27 -1.43 -8.73
CA ILE A 83 12.53 -0.77 -7.64
C ILE A 83 11.06 -1.17 -7.73
N ILE A 84 10.50 -1.61 -6.61
CA ILE A 84 9.11 -2.06 -6.47
C ILE A 84 8.41 -1.19 -5.44
N LEU A 85 7.33 -0.54 -5.84
CA LEU A 85 6.41 0.19 -4.96
C LEU A 85 5.17 -0.67 -4.73
N ILE A 86 4.83 -0.91 -3.47
CA ILE A 86 3.59 -1.60 -3.10
C ILE A 86 2.78 -0.66 -2.23
N ASP A 87 1.59 -0.28 -2.69
CA ASP A 87 0.68 0.54 -1.88
C ASP A 87 -0.41 -0.30 -1.21
N GLY A 88 -0.82 0.15 -0.03
CA GLY A 88 -1.91 -0.44 0.74
C GLY A 88 -1.54 -1.74 1.47
N TYR A 89 -0.25 -1.96 1.74
CA TYR A 89 0.32 -3.04 2.55
C TYR A 89 1.44 -2.51 3.47
N PRO A 90 1.60 -3.01 4.71
CA PRO A 90 0.72 -3.94 5.41
C PRO A 90 -0.54 -3.22 5.95
N ARG A 91 -1.60 -4.00 6.21
CA ARG A 91 -2.84 -3.53 6.85
C ARG A 91 -3.11 -4.18 8.21
N SER A 92 -2.21 -5.04 8.68
CA SER A 92 -2.25 -5.63 10.00
C SER A 92 -0.83 -5.96 10.47
N VAL A 93 -0.69 -6.21 11.76
CA VAL A 93 0.60 -6.56 12.38
C VAL A 93 1.07 -7.93 11.89
N GLU A 94 0.14 -8.86 11.68
CA GLU A 94 0.42 -10.19 11.15
C GLU A 94 0.94 -10.11 9.71
N GLN A 95 0.36 -9.24 8.87
CA GLN A 95 0.87 -8.98 7.52
C GLN A 95 2.29 -8.40 7.55
N MET A 96 2.52 -7.41 8.42
CA MET A 96 3.85 -6.82 8.60
C MET A 96 4.88 -7.89 8.99
N GLN A 97 4.59 -8.69 10.02
CA GLN A 97 5.48 -9.74 10.51
C GLN A 97 5.71 -10.85 9.48
N ALA A 98 4.67 -11.26 8.77
CA ALA A 98 4.77 -12.29 7.74
C ALA A 98 5.68 -11.84 6.59
N LEU A 99 5.46 -10.64 6.04
CA LEU A 99 6.33 -10.12 5.00
C LEU A 99 7.77 -9.99 5.52
N ASP A 100 7.96 -9.47 6.73
CA ASP A 100 9.30 -9.31 7.30
C ASP A 100 10.04 -10.65 7.40
N LYS A 101 9.36 -11.70 7.87
CA LYS A 101 9.89 -13.06 7.94
C LYS A 101 10.29 -13.57 6.55
N GLU A 102 9.42 -13.41 5.56
CA GLU A 102 9.67 -13.86 4.19
C GLU A 102 10.85 -13.11 3.55
N LEU A 103 10.94 -11.79 3.76
CA LEU A 103 12.06 -10.98 3.28
C LEU A 103 13.39 -11.35 3.97
N ASN A 104 13.37 -11.74 5.25
CA ASN A 104 14.59 -12.20 5.93
C ASN A 104 15.01 -13.63 5.51
N ALA A 105 14.09 -14.42 4.98
CA ALA A 105 14.37 -15.78 4.51
C ALA A 105 15.00 -15.81 3.11
N GLN A 106 14.90 -14.71 2.35
CA GLN A 106 15.42 -14.60 0.98
C GLN A 106 16.40 -13.42 0.83
N ASN A 107 17.41 -13.57 -0.02
CA ASN A 107 18.38 -12.48 -0.29
C ASN A 107 18.10 -11.72 -1.60
N GLU A 108 16.91 -11.87 -2.18
CA GLU A 108 16.58 -11.31 -3.49
C GLU A 108 15.94 -9.92 -3.41
N VAL A 109 15.29 -9.60 -2.29
CA VAL A 109 14.48 -8.39 -2.09
C VAL A 109 14.86 -7.77 -0.75
N ILE A 110 15.13 -6.46 -0.75
CA ILE A 110 15.37 -5.68 0.46
C ILE A 110 14.24 -4.68 0.66
N LEU A 111 13.68 -4.63 1.86
CA LEU A 111 12.78 -3.54 2.25
C LEU A 111 13.62 -2.27 2.48
N THR A 112 13.56 -1.34 1.54
CA THR A 112 14.31 -0.08 1.59
C THR A 112 13.62 0.95 2.46
N SER A 113 12.30 1.13 2.30
CA SER A 113 11.55 2.09 3.11
C SER A 113 10.06 1.78 3.19
N VAL A 114 9.42 2.23 4.26
CA VAL A 114 7.97 2.34 4.41
C VAL A 114 7.61 3.81 4.48
N ILE A 115 6.90 4.28 3.46
CA ILE A 115 6.51 5.68 3.28
C ILE A 115 5.05 5.83 3.68
N GLU A 116 4.78 6.61 4.71
CA GLU A 116 3.42 6.97 5.11
C GLU A 116 3.01 8.30 4.50
N VAL A 117 1.87 8.30 3.79
CA VAL A 117 1.19 9.51 3.31
C VAL A 117 0.20 9.96 4.38
N GLU A 118 0.60 10.93 5.18
CA GLU A 118 -0.16 11.44 6.33
C GLU A 118 -1.19 12.47 5.87
N VAL A 119 -2.45 12.25 6.25
CA VAL A 119 -3.57 13.18 6.05
C VAL A 119 -4.46 13.17 7.29
N SER A 120 -5.12 14.27 7.59
CA SER A 120 -6.17 14.31 8.61
C SER A 120 -7.35 13.43 8.20
N GLU A 121 -8.09 12.92 9.20
CA GLU A 121 -9.31 12.14 8.96
C GLU A 121 -10.35 12.95 8.16
N ASN A 122 -10.44 14.26 8.42
CA ASN A 122 -11.32 15.17 7.68
C ASN A 122 -10.94 15.22 6.19
N THR A 123 -9.67 15.47 5.87
CA THR A 123 -9.19 15.46 4.49
C THR A 123 -9.39 14.10 3.82
N ALA A 124 -9.09 13.00 4.53
CA ALA A 124 -9.33 11.65 4.04
C ALA A 124 -10.81 11.42 3.69
N LYS A 125 -11.72 11.82 4.58
CA LYS A 125 -13.16 11.70 4.42
C LYS A 125 -13.67 12.52 3.23
N GLU A 126 -13.30 13.80 3.16
CA GLU A 126 -13.65 14.69 2.05
C GLU A 126 -13.19 14.13 0.70
N ARG A 127 -11.96 13.60 0.63
CA ARG A 127 -11.42 13.00 -0.61
C ARG A 127 -12.11 11.70 -1.00
N VAL A 128 -12.59 10.91 -0.03
CA VAL A 128 -13.32 9.66 -0.33
C VAL A 128 -14.75 9.97 -0.77
N LEU A 129 -15.46 10.82 -0.02
CA LEU A 129 -16.85 11.17 -0.31
C LEU A 129 -16.97 12.08 -1.55
N GLY A 130 -16.00 12.95 -1.81
CA GLY A 130 -15.97 13.77 -3.02
C GLY A 130 -15.80 12.96 -4.32
N ARG A 131 -15.24 11.74 -4.24
CA ARG A 131 -15.11 10.82 -5.38
C ARG A 131 -16.36 9.98 -5.62
N SER A 132 -17.08 9.64 -4.55
CA SER A 132 -18.28 8.83 -4.58
C SER A 132 -19.51 9.72 -4.50
N ARG A 133 -20.13 10.08 -5.63
CA ARG A 133 -21.36 10.90 -5.63
C ARG A 133 -22.48 10.22 -4.81
N GLY A 134 -22.63 10.60 -3.55
CA GLY A 134 -23.84 10.51 -2.73
C GLY A 134 -24.46 9.13 -2.47
N ALA A 135 -23.84 8.30 -1.63
CA ALA A 135 -24.56 7.20 -0.95
C ALA A 135 -24.04 6.98 0.47
N ASP A 136 -24.94 6.87 1.45
CA ASP A 136 -24.64 6.70 2.88
C ASP A 136 -23.84 5.41 3.18
N ASP A 137 -24.00 4.38 2.34
CA ASP A 137 -23.19 3.14 2.38
C ASP A 137 -21.69 3.41 2.26
N ASN A 138 -21.29 4.52 1.62
CA ASN A 138 -19.88 4.90 1.46
C ASN A 138 -19.26 5.41 2.77
N GLU A 139 -20.05 6.00 3.67
CA GLU A 139 -19.54 6.53 4.93
C GLU A 139 -19.25 5.41 5.93
N VAL A 140 -20.14 4.41 6.04
CA VAL A 140 -19.91 3.22 6.87
C VAL A 140 -18.66 2.47 6.41
N VAL A 141 -18.53 2.24 5.10
CA VAL A 141 -17.34 1.59 4.52
C VAL A 141 -16.09 2.44 4.72
N PHE A 142 -16.18 3.77 4.62
CA PHE A 142 -15.07 4.66 4.92
C PHE A 142 -14.60 4.52 6.37
N HIS A 143 -15.51 4.59 7.34
CA HIS A 143 -15.16 4.45 8.75
C HIS A 143 -14.59 3.07 9.07
N ASN A 144 -15.13 2.00 8.48
CA ASN A 144 -14.54 0.66 8.63
C ASN A 144 -13.11 0.61 8.08
N ARG A 145 -12.88 1.17 6.88
CA ARG A 145 -11.53 1.23 6.28
C ARG A 145 -10.58 2.09 7.09
N MET A 146 -11.07 3.18 7.68
CA MET A 146 -10.27 4.06 8.53
C MET A 146 -9.87 3.33 9.81
N ARG A 147 -10.82 2.65 10.48
CA ARG A 147 -10.55 1.82 11.65
C ARG A 147 -9.52 0.72 11.36
N VAL A 148 -9.71 -0.03 10.28
CA VAL A 148 -8.77 -1.07 9.83
C VAL A 148 -7.36 -0.50 9.57
N PHE A 149 -7.25 0.75 9.12
CA PHE A 149 -5.95 1.40 8.96
C PHE A 149 -5.36 1.86 10.29
N LEU A 150 -6.14 2.53 11.15
CA LEU A 150 -5.67 3.14 12.39
C LEU A 150 -5.36 2.13 13.50
N ASP A 151 -6.15 1.07 13.64
CA ASP A 151 -6.02 0.06 14.72
C ASP A 151 -4.57 -0.49 14.81
N PRO A 152 -3.93 -0.96 13.72
CA PRO A 152 -2.55 -1.47 13.78
C PRO A 152 -1.47 -0.40 13.53
N LEU A 153 -1.84 0.84 13.17
CA LEU A 153 -0.90 1.82 12.62
C LEU A 153 0.25 2.13 13.57
N GLY A 154 -0.04 2.37 14.85
CA GLY A 154 0.98 2.72 15.83
C GLY A 154 2.05 1.64 15.98
N GLU A 155 1.65 0.36 15.95
CA GLU A 155 2.58 -0.76 16.07
C GLU A 155 3.40 -0.95 14.79
N ILE A 156 2.77 -0.78 13.62
CA ILE A 156 3.44 -0.80 12.31
C ILE A 156 4.49 0.33 12.22
N GLN A 157 4.12 1.54 12.60
CA GLN A 157 5.01 2.69 12.64
C GLN A 157 6.20 2.43 13.57
N ASN A 158 5.95 1.97 14.79
CA ASN A 158 7.00 1.70 15.78
C ASN A 158 7.98 0.63 15.27
N PHE A 159 7.48 -0.45 14.67
CA PHE A 159 8.32 -1.49 14.09
C PHE A 159 9.26 -0.94 13.00
N TYR A 160 8.72 -0.21 12.02
CA TYR A 160 9.54 0.32 10.92
C TYR A 160 10.42 1.51 11.32
N LYS A 161 10.04 2.29 12.33
CA LYS A 161 10.90 3.31 12.97
C LYS A 161 12.10 2.65 13.66
N ASN A 162 11.88 1.56 14.40
CA ASN A 162 12.97 0.80 15.04
C ASN A 162 13.93 0.19 14.03
N LYS A 163 13.42 -0.22 12.86
CA LYS A 163 14.24 -0.68 11.72
C LYS A 163 14.92 0.45 10.94
N LYS A 164 14.64 1.73 11.25
CA LYS A 164 15.16 2.92 10.56
C LYS A 164 14.80 2.98 9.06
N VAL A 165 13.65 2.43 8.70
CA VAL A 165 13.14 2.42 7.31
C VAL A 165 11.84 3.20 7.14
N TYR A 166 11.28 3.75 8.22
CA TYR A 166 10.04 4.54 8.18
C TYR A 166 10.29 6.00 7.74
N LYS A 167 9.43 6.51 6.84
CA LYS A 167 9.42 7.90 6.38
C LYS A 167 7.98 8.41 6.31
N ALA A 168 7.69 9.52 6.97
CA ALA A 168 6.42 10.23 6.81
C ALA A 168 6.52 11.33 5.73
N ILE A 169 5.45 11.50 4.96
CA ILE A 169 5.26 12.57 3.97
C ILE A 169 3.89 13.20 4.19
N ASN A 170 3.85 14.54 4.27
CA ASN A 170 2.59 15.29 4.36
C ASN A 170 1.80 15.19 3.04
N GLY A 171 0.64 14.52 3.10
CA GLY A 171 -0.29 14.29 2.00
C GLY A 171 -1.38 15.36 1.84
N GLU A 172 -1.35 16.45 2.61
CA GLU A 172 -2.29 17.58 2.51
C GLU A 172 -1.82 18.69 1.55
N ARG A 173 -0.75 18.46 0.79
CA ARG A 173 -0.24 19.36 -0.25
C ARG A 173 -0.77 19.01 -1.65
N SER A 174 -0.30 19.73 -2.67
CA SER A 174 -0.60 19.39 -4.06
C SER A 174 -0.01 18.03 -4.46
N ILE A 175 -0.63 17.36 -5.44
CA ILE A 175 -0.17 16.06 -5.95
C ILE A 175 1.25 16.21 -6.50
N GLU A 176 1.53 17.30 -7.20
CA GLU A 176 2.84 17.60 -7.79
C GLU A 176 3.94 17.67 -6.72
N GLU A 177 3.68 18.35 -5.60
CA GLU A 177 4.63 18.45 -4.48
C GLU A 177 4.88 17.09 -3.80
N ILE A 178 3.79 16.34 -3.55
CA ILE A 178 3.86 15.02 -2.88
C ILE A 178 4.65 14.04 -3.76
N VAL A 179 4.28 13.94 -5.04
CA VAL A 179 4.95 13.07 -6.01
C VAL A 179 6.41 13.46 -6.17
N HIS A 180 6.72 14.76 -6.28
CA HIS A 180 8.10 15.22 -6.39
C HIS A 180 8.94 14.83 -5.17
N GLU A 181 8.44 15.09 -3.95
CA GLU A 181 9.17 14.73 -2.72
C GLU A 181 9.37 13.21 -2.60
N MET A 182 8.30 12.44 -2.78
CA MET A 182 8.33 10.99 -2.64
C MET A 182 9.23 10.36 -3.71
N GLN A 183 9.13 10.80 -4.97
CA GLN A 183 9.99 10.34 -6.05
C GLN A 183 11.46 10.64 -5.76
N LYS A 184 11.77 11.87 -5.34
CA LYS A 184 13.14 12.26 -4.99
C LYS A 184 13.70 11.39 -3.86
N TYR A 185 12.90 11.09 -2.85
CA TYR A 185 13.28 10.22 -1.75
C TYR A 185 13.55 8.78 -2.24
N ILE A 186 12.64 8.18 -3.01
CA ILE A 186 12.82 6.82 -3.57
C ILE A 186 14.09 6.73 -4.41
N LEU A 187 14.30 7.70 -5.31
CA LEU A 187 15.45 7.70 -6.21
C LEU A 187 16.79 7.95 -5.50
N SER A 188 16.78 8.48 -4.28
CA SER A 188 18.01 8.66 -3.49
C SER A 188 18.70 7.34 -3.12
N PHE A 189 17.99 6.21 -3.22
CA PHE A 189 18.49 4.86 -2.98
C PHE A 189 18.91 4.12 -4.26
N ALA A 190 18.69 4.70 -5.45
CA ALA A 190 18.92 4.06 -6.74
C ALA A 190 20.40 4.09 -7.21
N ASN A 191 21.33 4.45 -6.31
CA ASN A 191 22.77 4.54 -6.59
C ASN A 191 23.48 3.19 -6.47
#